data_AF-A0A2V6I3J3-F1
#
_entry.id   AF-A0A2V6I3J3-F1
#
_cell.length_a   1.000
_cell.length_b   1.000
_cell.length_c   1.000
_cell.angle_alpha   90.00
_cell.angle_beta   90.00
_cell.angle_gamma   90.00
#
_symmetry.space_group_name_H-M   'P 1'
#
loop_
_entity.id
_entity.type
_entity.pdbx_description
1 polymer ?
#
loop_
_entity_poly.entity_id
_entity_poly.type
_entity_poly.pdbx_seq_one_letter_code
_entity_poly.pdbx_strand_id
1 'polypeptide(L)'
;MKILAKGERAASPGPQLPDAKAGRVARGLKIFLEKTSSSSVRQGRRQRSLVSLDQILAPAVSFATARLRGTVPRAAQKFLTESAWDDLGRDLLTRLAFALTPTLHLQQKAAKAVTRSLRPIAQSGERRLALHNDITLLETIIEFPDLLETAARLISAWIDAQRELFTRLLRDRSELCFVFLRARQPFRVTHIRARLSDPHDGGKTVTMIEFVKRRRVIYKPRLSGGEELWFEALRWLNRNGLHVSFRVPKMLSRRSYFWMEFLQTKGCESPTAVRLFYFRWGVQAALAQILGATDLHRDNWLAVGAQPILVDAELIGDAEPTSFRGTSNSKHRQSLPALLQTGLLPFTSRDHAGFYRGIAPLDATIRKAPPPNCWPRYGRVAQEPSRYVNDLVSGFEVVAEVFGFPRTAQRFFREVVLQTAGQDQRVLLRATAQYARLLSESFDARNMISAGDRWRHLVRECCASAANRRVGLAEARSLLRCDIPKFTRRRSALPISWKNFSAAIAELKSSSRLLRSRVVLGARPRRA
;
A
#
# COMPACT_ATOMS: atom_id res chain seq x y z
N MET A 1 -9.95 -0.15 27.18
CA MET A 1 -8.91 -0.04 26.12
C MET A 1 -9.51 0.64 24.88
N LYS A 2 -9.17 1.90 24.58
CA LYS A 2 -9.82 2.67 23.48
C LYS A 2 -9.03 2.52 22.17
N ILE A 3 -9.55 1.77 21.20
CA ILE A 3 -9.13 1.89 19.80
C ILE A 3 -9.73 3.20 19.28
N LEU A 4 -8.89 4.11 18.82
CA LEU A 4 -9.34 5.38 18.24
C LEU A 4 -9.11 5.30 16.75
N ALA A 5 -10.17 5.47 15.96
CA ALA A 5 -10.03 5.83 14.56
C ALA A 5 -9.34 7.21 14.53
N LYS A 6 -8.23 7.32 13.79
CA LYS A 6 -7.49 8.57 13.68
C LYS A 6 -8.36 9.58 12.93
N GLY A 7 -8.88 10.59 13.64
CA GLY A 7 -9.78 11.61 13.09
C GLY A 7 -11.10 11.83 13.84
N GLU A 8 -11.45 11.04 14.87
CA GLU A 8 -12.65 11.29 15.67
C GLU A 8 -12.38 12.31 16.80
N ARG A 9 -12.68 13.60 16.57
CA ARG A 9 -13.43 14.35 17.59
C ARG A 9 -14.86 13.80 17.57
N ALA A 10 -15.48 13.63 18.73
CA ALA A 10 -16.80 13.02 18.90
C ALA A 10 -17.80 13.61 17.89
N ALA A 11 -18.17 12.83 16.87
CA ALA A 11 -19.18 13.19 15.89
C ALA A 11 -20.36 12.22 16.02
N SER A 12 -21.52 12.81 16.30
CA SER A 12 -22.82 12.19 16.53
C SER A 12 -23.28 11.26 15.38
N PRO A 13 -24.22 10.33 15.62
CA PRO A 13 -24.59 9.27 14.67
C PRO A 13 -25.55 9.72 13.55
N GLY A 14 -25.56 10.99 13.16
CA GLY A 14 -26.41 11.54 12.09
C GLY A 14 -25.83 11.40 10.66
N PRO A 15 -26.62 11.72 9.62
CA PRO A 15 -26.12 11.82 8.24
C PRO A 15 -25.00 12.88 8.19
N GLN A 16 -23.91 12.56 7.50
CA GLN A 16 -22.62 13.28 7.59
C GLN A 16 -22.78 14.79 7.36
N LEU A 17 -22.04 15.61 8.13
CA LEU A 17 -21.67 16.95 7.67
C LEU A 17 -20.94 16.79 6.32
N PRO A 18 -21.35 17.51 5.26
CA PRO A 18 -20.69 17.41 3.97
C PRO A 18 -19.19 17.71 4.11
N ASP A 19 -18.33 16.93 3.44
CA ASP A 19 -16.93 17.32 3.25
C ASP A 19 -16.93 18.60 2.39
N ALA A 20 -16.95 19.74 3.08
CA ALA A 20 -17.11 21.05 2.46
C ALA A 20 -16.01 21.32 1.41
N LYS A 21 -14.84 20.68 1.56
CA LYS A 21 -13.75 20.81 0.61
C LYS A 21 -14.01 19.97 -0.64
N ALA A 22 -14.38 18.70 -0.48
CA ALA A 22 -14.80 17.88 -1.61
C ALA A 22 -15.99 18.50 -2.36
N GLY A 23 -16.96 19.08 -1.65
CA GLY A 23 -18.08 19.80 -2.27
C GLY A 23 -17.65 21.03 -3.10
N ARG A 24 -16.65 21.79 -2.66
CA ARG A 24 -16.05 22.88 -3.47
C ARG A 24 -15.32 22.34 -4.70
N VAL A 25 -14.62 21.21 -4.57
CA VAL A 25 -13.95 20.53 -5.69
C VAL A 25 -14.98 20.02 -6.70
N ALA A 26 -16.09 19.42 -6.24
CA ALA A 26 -17.17 18.93 -7.08
C ALA A 26 -17.80 20.05 -7.92
N ARG A 27 -18.18 21.17 -7.29
CA ARG A 27 -18.72 22.34 -8.01
C ARG A 27 -17.72 22.90 -9.02
N GLY A 28 -16.46 23.05 -8.62
CA GLY A 28 -15.42 23.57 -9.51
C GLY A 28 -15.14 22.64 -10.70
N LEU A 29 -15.12 21.32 -10.47
CA LEU A 29 -14.92 20.32 -11.51
C LEU A 29 -16.08 20.32 -12.50
N LYS A 30 -17.33 20.35 -12.02
CA LYS A 30 -18.52 20.39 -12.88
C LYS A 30 -18.50 21.62 -13.80
N ILE A 31 -18.29 22.82 -13.25
CA ILE A 31 -18.18 24.06 -14.02
C ILE A 31 -17.04 23.98 -15.04
N PHE A 32 -15.91 23.39 -14.67
CA PHE A 32 -14.77 23.21 -15.58
C PHE A 32 -15.13 22.30 -16.76
N LEU A 33 -15.79 21.16 -16.49
CA LEU A 33 -16.22 20.20 -17.50
C LEU A 33 -17.27 20.79 -18.45
N GLU A 34 -18.21 21.60 -17.96
CA GLU A 34 -19.21 22.30 -18.77
C GLU A 34 -18.54 23.27 -19.76
N LYS A 35 -17.53 24.01 -19.31
CA LYS A 35 -16.78 24.96 -20.15
C LYS A 35 -15.93 24.25 -21.22
N THR A 36 -15.25 23.16 -20.87
CA THR A 36 -14.40 22.43 -21.83
C THR A 36 -15.20 21.61 -22.83
N SER A 37 -16.40 21.14 -22.45
CA SER A 37 -17.31 20.44 -23.37
C SER A 37 -17.92 21.41 -24.39
N SER A 38 -18.12 22.68 -24.02
CA SER A 38 -18.62 23.72 -24.94
C SER A 38 -17.57 24.19 -25.96
N SER A 39 -16.27 24.09 -25.64
CA SER A 39 -15.18 24.50 -26.53
C SER A 39 -14.73 23.42 -27.53
N SER A 40 -14.87 22.13 -27.19
CA SER A 40 -14.58 21.01 -28.10
C SER A 40 -15.56 20.94 -29.28
N VAL A 41 -16.80 21.43 -29.11
CA VAL A 41 -17.80 21.57 -30.19
C VAL A 41 -17.35 22.57 -31.27
N ARG A 42 -16.42 23.49 -30.97
CA ARG A 42 -15.93 24.52 -31.90
C ARG A 42 -14.66 24.14 -32.67
N GLN A 43 -13.93 23.09 -32.27
CA GLN A 43 -12.69 22.66 -32.95
C GLN A 43 -12.88 21.32 -33.68
N GLY A 44 -13.19 21.39 -34.97
CA GLY A 44 -12.77 20.40 -35.97
C GLY A 44 -13.45 19.02 -35.91
N ARG A 45 -14.58 18.91 -36.62
CA ARG A 45 -15.25 17.65 -37.01
C ARG A 45 -14.43 16.86 -38.06
N ARG A 46 -13.28 16.30 -37.70
CA ARG A 46 -12.58 15.32 -38.54
C ARG A 46 -12.19 14.09 -37.75
N GLN A 47 -12.73 12.95 -38.22
CA GLN A 47 -12.38 11.55 -37.91
C GLN A 47 -11.53 11.35 -36.66
N ARG A 48 -12.18 11.07 -35.53
CA ARG A 48 -11.48 10.53 -34.35
C ARG A 48 -11.89 9.08 -34.13
N SER A 49 -10.87 8.25 -33.96
CA SER A 49 -10.96 6.91 -33.38
C SER A 49 -11.63 6.95 -32.00
N LEU A 50 -12.11 5.79 -31.54
CA LEU A 50 -12.64 5.59 -30.18
C LEU A 50 -11.84 6.36 -29.12
N VAL A 51 -12.51 7.25 -28.39
CA VAL A 51 -11.90 7.99 -27.29
C VAL A 51 -11.50 7.02 -26.17
N SER A 52 -10.22 7.04 -25.80
CA SER A 52 -9.69 6.23 -24.70
C SER A 52 -10.20 6.75 -23.34
N LEU A 53 -10.26 5.87 -22.32
CA LEU A 53 -10.61 6.29 -20.96
C LEU A 53 -9.71 7.42 -20.45
N ASP A 54 -8.42 7.38 -20.79
CA ASP A 54 -7.46 8.41 -20.41
C ASP A 54 -7.84 9.78 -20.97
N GLN A 55 -8.36 9.83 -22.21
CA GLN A 55 -8.87 11.06 -22.82
C GLN A 55 -10.16 11.55 -22.15
N ILE A 56 -11.05 10.64 -21.72
CA ILE A 56 -12.26 11.00 -20.97
C ILE A 56 -11.90 11.62 -19.61
N LEU A 57 -10.87 11.09 -18.95
CA LEU A 57 -10.42 11.53 -17.63
C LEU A 57 -9.48 12.74 -17.66
N ALA A 58 -8.84 13.02 -18.79
CA ALA A 58 -7.86 14.10 -18.94
C ALA A 58 -8.35 15.48 -18.43
N PRO A 59 -9.59 15.93 -18.72
CA PRO A 59 -10.08 17.21 -18.20
C PRO A 59 -10.08 17.30 -16.67
N ALA A 60 -10.44 16.21 -15.97
CA ALA A 60 -10.43 16.16 -14.51
C ALA A 60 -9.00 16.23 -13.95
N VAL A 61 -8.04 15.58 -14.63
CA VAL A 61 -6.62 15.64 -14.28
C VAL A 61 -6.07 17.06 -14.49
N SER A 62 -6.38 17.70 -15.62
CA SER A 62 -5.98 19.10 -15.89
C SER A 62 -6.55 20.06 -14.86
N PHE A 63 -7.84 19.94 -14.51
CA PHE A 63 -8.46 20.73 -13.45
C PHE A 63 -7.72 20.59 -12.12
N ALA A 64 -7.46 19.36 -11.69
CA ALA A 64 -6.84 19.06 -10.41
C ALA A 64 -5.36 19.50 -10.36
N THR A 65 -4.60 19.29 -11.43
CA THR A 65 -3.18 19.70 -11.52
C THR A 65 -3.03 21.21 -11.54
N ALA A 66 -3.88 21.94 -12.28
CA ALA A 66 -3.92 23.40 -12.25
C ALA A 66 -4.25 23.92 -10.85
N ARG A 67 -5.24 23.31 -10.18
CA ARG A 67 -5.61 23.66 -8.80
C ARG A 67 -4.47 23.37 -7.81
N LEU A 68 -3.79 22.23 -7.94
CA LEU A 68 -2.62 21.92 -7.12
C LEU A 68 -1.52 22.97 -7.33
N ARG A 69 -1.13 23.25 -8.58
CA ARG A 69 -0.14 24.29 -8.92
C ARG A 69 -0.47 25.62 -8.26
N GLY A 70 -1.72 26.07 -8.33
CA GLY A 70 -2.18 27.33 -7.72
C GLY A 70 -2.15 27.37 -6.18
N THR A 71 -2.03 26.23 -5.49
CA THR A 71 -2.04 26.15 -4.01
C THR A 71 -0.68 25.82 -3.39
N VAL A 72 0.31 25.50 -4.21
CA VAL A 72 1.66 25.13 -3.77
C VAL A 72 2.53 26.39 -3.67
N PRO A 73 3.33 26.59 -2.58
CA PRO A 73 4.20 27.75 -2.45
C PRO A 73 5.14 27.90 -3.65
N ARG A 74 5.45 29.13 -4.07
CA ARG A 74 6.38 29.40 -5.19
C ARG A 74 7.74 28.72 -4.98
N ALA A 75 8.22 28.65 -3.74
CA ALA A 75 9.44 27.94 -3.40
C ALA A 75 9.37 26.44 -3.77
N ALA A 76 8.19 25.82 -3.62
CA ALA A 76 7.99 24.43 -4.01
C ALA A 76 7.86 24.21 -5.51
N GLN A 77 7.21 25.14 -6.22
CA GLN A 77 7.14 25.11 -7.67
C GLN A 77 8.55 25.18 -8.30
N LYS A 78 9.47 25.98 -7.73
CA LYS A 78 10.83 26.16 -8.26
C LYS A 78 11.71 24.90 -8.22
N PHE A 79 11.51 23.98 -7.27
CA PHE A 79 12.34 22.77 -7.19
C PHE A 79 11.78 21.58 -7.97
N LEU A 80 10.49 21.60 -8.32
CA LEU A 80 9.86 20.56 -9.14
C LEU A 80 10.13 20.84 -10.63
N THR A 81 10.53 19.81 -11.36
CA THR A 81 10.59 19.86 -12.83
C THR A 81 9.23 19.58 -13.45
N GLU A 82 9.04 19.88 -14.73
CA GLU A 82 7.84 19.50 -15.47
C GLU A 82 7.62 17.97 -15.46
N SER A 83 8.68 17.17 -15.60
CA SER A 83 8.59 15.71 -15.49
C SER A 83 8.00 15.23 -14.16
N ALA A 84 8.34 15.91 -13.04
CA ALA A 84 7.75 15.61 -11.74
C ALA A 84 6.27 16.01 -11.67
N TRP A 85 5.85 17.09 -12.35
CA TRP A 85 4.45 17.45 -12.49
C TRP A 85 3.66 16.46 -13.36
N ASP A 86 4.26 15.96 -14.44
CA ASP A 86 3.67 14.93 -15.29
C ASP A 86 3.47 13.63 -14.53
N ASP A 87 4.44 13.24 -13.70
CA ASP A 87 4.32 12.08 -12.82
C ASP A 87 3.13 12.19 -11.87
N LEU A 88 2.91 13.37 -11.30
CA LEU A 88 1.76 13.67 -10.45
C LEU A 88 0.44 13.58 -11.22
N GLY A 89 0.39 14.11 -12.45
CA GLY A 89 -0.77 13.97 -13.34
C GLY A 89 -1.09 12.50 -13.63
N ARG A 90 -0.08 11.70 -13.95
CA ARG A 90 -0.22 10.24 -14.18
C ARG A 90 -0.68 9.49 -12.93
N ASP A 91 -0.20 9.88 -11.75
CA ASP A 91 -0.68 9.32 -10.48
C ASP A 91 -2.18 9.56 -10.29
N LEU A 92 -2.63 10.80 -10.46
CA LEU A 92 -4.05 11.13 -10.33
C LEU A 92 -4.90 10.42 -11.38
N LEU A 93 -4.45 10.40 -12.64
CA LEU A 93 -5.13 9.68 -13.72
C LEU A 93 -5.38 8.22 -13.33
N THR A 94 -4.35 7.54 -12.81
CA THR A 94 -4.47 6.13 -12.37
C THR A 94 -5.51 5.97 -11.25
N ARG A 95 -5.57 6.90 -10.29
CA ARG A 95 -6.53 6.85 -9.18
C ARG A 95 -7.96 7.10 -9.65
N LEU A 96 -8.16 8.06 -10.54
CA LEU A 96 -9.46 8.33 -11.16
C LEU A 96 -9.90 7.14 -12.02
N ALA A 97 -8.99 6.58 -12.82
CA ALA A 97 -9.28 5.39 -13.62
C ALA A 97 -9.72 4.23 -12.74
N PHE A 98 -9.05 3.95 -11.62
CA PHE A 98 -9.45 2.88 -10.71
C PHE A 98 -10.89 3.03 -10.20
N ALA A 99 -11.33 4.24 -9.88
CA ALA A 99 -12.65 4.49 -9.30
C ALA A 99 -13.78 4.68 -10.32
N LEU A 100 -13.49 5.31 -11.47
CA LEU A 100 -14.53 5.76 -12.41
C LEU A 100 -14.69 4.83 -13.62
N THR A 101 -13.67 4.01 -13.94
CA THR A 101 -13.69 3.12 -15.09
C THR A 101 -14.86 2.14 -15.12
N PRO A 102 -15.30 1.50 -14.01
CA PRO A 102 -16.41 0.55 -14.06
C PRO A 102 -17.69 1.17 -14.65
N THR A 103 -18.04 2.38 -14.25
CA THR A 103 -19.22 3.09 -14.78
C THR A 103 -18.98 3.65 -16.17
N LEU A 104 -17.79 4.21 -16.44
CA LEU A 104 -17.44 4.71 -17.79
C LEU A 104 -17.49 3.58 -18.83
N HIS A 105 -17.00 2.38 -18.50
CA HIS A 105 -17.09 1.22 -19.39
C HIS A 105 -18.53 0.78 -19.62
N LEU A 106 -19.38 0.82 -18.60
CA LEU A 106 -20.81 0.50 -18.76
C LEU A 106 -21.46 1.47 -19.76
N GLN A 107 -21.20 2.76 -19.61
CA GLN A 107 -21.69 3.81 -20.50
C GLN A 107 -21.19 3.66 -21.93
N GLN A 108 -19.90 3.39 -22.12
CA GLN A 108 -19.34 3.11 -23.46
C GLN A 108 -20.00 1.88 -24.11
N LYS A 109 -20.29 0.83 -23.33
CA LYS A 109 -20.97 -0.36 -23.84
C LYS A 109 -22.43 -0.06 -24.21
N ALA A 110 -23.14 0.70 -23.40
CA ALA A 110 -24.51 1.12 -23.67
C ALA A 110 -24.60 1.97 -24.94
N ALA A 111 -23.76 3.00 -25.08
CA ALA A 111 -23.69 3.84 -26.28
C ALA A 111 -23.39 3.03 -27.56
N LYS A 112 -22.46 2.05 -27.46
CA LYS A 112 -22.16 1.12 -28.56
C LYS A 112 -23.34 0.21 -28.92
N ALA A 113 -24.10 -0.26 -27.93
CA ALA A 113 -25.26 -1.12 -28.15
C ALA A 113 -26.37 -0.34 -28.85
N VAL A 114 -26.70 0.87 -28.37
CA VAL A 114 -27.69 1.76 -29.00
C VAL A 114 -27.30 2.05 -30.46
N THR A 115 -26.05 2.39 -30.72
CA THR A 115 -25.56 2.66 -32.09
C THR A 115 -25.65 1.44 -33.00
N ARG A 116 -25.45 0.22 -32.47
CA ARG A 116 -25.63 -1.03 -33.24
C ARG A 116 -27.09 -1.27 -33.58
N SER A 117 -28.01 -1.04 -32.64
CA SER A 117 -29.45 -1.22 -32.82
C SER A 117 -30.07 -0.17 -33.75
N LEU A 118 -29.48 1.03 -33.82
CA LEU A 118 -29.92 2.10 -34.71
C LEU A 118 -29.41 1.96 -36.17
N ARG A 119 -28.69 0.89 -36.54
CA ARG A 119 -28.34 0.63 -37.94
C ARG A 119 -29.61 0.23 -38.72
N PRO A 120 -30.09 1.02 -39.70
CA PRO A 120 -31.17 0.58 -40.57
C PRO A 120 -30.66 -0.48 -41.55
N ILE A 121 -31.55 -1.41 -41.91
CA ILE A 121 -31.46 -2.24 -43.12
C ILE A 121 -31.20 -1.31 -44.30
N ALA A 122 -30.19 -1.63 -45.12
CA ALA A 122 -29.75 -0.79 -46.21
C ALA A 122 -30.86 -0.56 -47.25
N GLN A 123 -31.45 0.63 -47.26
CA GLN A 123 -32.09 1.20 -48.45
C GLN A 123 -31.72 2.69 -48.55
N SER A 124 -31.22 3.06 -49.73
CA SER A 124 -30.99 4.40 -50.28
C SER A 124 -30.11 5.42 -49.51
N GLY A 125 -28.88 5.59 -50.00
CA GLY A 125 -28.43 6.86 -50.60
C GLY A 125 -28.12 8.09 -49.74
N GLU A 126 -28.55 8.19 -48.49
CA GLU A 126 -28.32 9.41 -47.70
C GLU A 126 -27.01 9.36 -46.89
N ARG A 127 -26.22 10.44 -47.03
CA ARG A 127 -24.93 10.64 -46.34
C ARG A 127 -25.10 10.50 -44.82
N ARG A 128 -24.61 9.37 -44.31
CA ARG A 128 -24.50 9.02 -42.89
C ARG A 128 -24.00 10.19 -42.02
N LEU A 129 -24.84 10.73 -41.14
CA LEU A 129 -24.36 11.28 -39.87
C LEU A 129 -23.81 10.10 -39.06
N ALA A 130 -22.49 10.00 -38.95
CA ALA A 130 -21.86 9.05 -38.05
C ALA A 130 -22.27 9.42 -36.62
N LEU A 131 -23.26 8.70 -36.05
CA LEU A 131 -23.60 8.76 -34.63
C LEU A 131 -22.29 8.64 -33.83
N HIS A 132 -21.94 9.72 -33.13
CA HIS A 132 -20.70 9.83 -32.38
C HIS A 132 -20.73 8.86 -31.20
N ASN A 133 -19.70 8.02 -31.09
CA ASN A 133 -19.58 6.98 -30.06
C ASN A 133 -18.92 7.49 -28.76
N ASP A 134 -18.72 8.80 -28.63
CA ASP A 134 -17.84 9.38 -27.63
C ASP A 134 -18.65 9.87 -26.43
N ILE A 135 -18.67 9.08 -25.36
CA ILE A 135 -19.17 9.56 -24.07
C ILE A 135 -18.17 10.55 -23.47
N THR A 136 -18.67 11.57 -22.78
CA THR A 136 -17.87 12.48 -21.98
C THR A 136 -17.97 12.15 -20.49
N LEU A 137 -16.99 12.63 -19.71
CA LEU A 137 -17.06 12.53 -18.26
C LEU A 137 -18.25 13.33 -17.70
N LEU A 138 -18.62 14.44 -18.34
CA LEU A 138 -19.73 15.28 -17.92
C LEU A 138 -21.08 14.56 -18.07
N GLU A 139 -21.35 13.97 -19.25
CA GLU A 139 -22.57 13.20 -19.50
C GLU A 139 -22.70 12.03 -18.52
N THR A 140 -21.60 11.29 -18.31
CA THR A 140 -21.58 10.18 -17.35
C THR A 140 -21.85 10.66 -15.92
N ILE A 141 -21.33 11.83 -15.52
CA ILE A 141 -21.59 12.43 -14.20
C ILE A 141 -23.06 12.86 -14.05
N ILE A 142 -23.69 13.33 -15.12
CA ILE A 142 -25.11 13.72 -15.10
C ILE A 142 -25.98 12.49 -14.87
N GLU A 143 -25.67 11.37 -15.53
CA GLU A 143 -26.41 10.11 -15.36
C GLU A 143 -26.10 9.39 -14.05
N PHE A 144 -24.90 9.56 -13.49
CA PHE A 144 -24.44 8.91 -12.25
C PHE A 144 -23.83 9.95 -11.30
N PRO A 145 -24.63 10.69 -10.53
CA PRO A 145 -24.16 11.80 -9.71
C PRO A 145 -23.10 11.41 -8.67
N ASP A 146 -23.10 10.17 -8.17
CA ASP A 146 -22.13 9.71 -7.17
C ASP A 146 -20.69 9.55 -7.76
N LEU A 147 -20.54 9.53 -9.10
CA LEU A 147 -19.24 9.60 -9.77
C LEU A 147 -18.55 10.94 -9.51
N LEU A 148 -19.28 12.06 -9.60
CA LEU A 148 -18.72 13.39 -9.34
C LEU A 148 -18.25 13.50 -7.89
N GLU A 149 -19.07 13.02 -6.97
CA GLU A 149 -18.77 12.99 -5.54
C GLU A 149 -17.54 12.13 -5.22
N THR A 150 -17.41 10.98 -5.89
CA THR A 150 -16.22 10.11 -5.76
C THR A 150 -14.97 10.75 -6.36
N ALA A 151 -15.06 11.30 -7.57
CA ALA A 151 -13.96 12.00 -8.24
C ALA A 151 -13.48 13.22 -7.43
N ALA A 152 -14.41 14.01 -6.89
CA ALA A 152 -14.11 15.19 -6.11
C ALA A 152 -13.42 14.86 -4.78
N ARG A 153 -13.85 13.79 -4.08
CA ARG A 153 -13.15 13.30 -2.87
C ARG A 153 -11.73 12.86 -3.18
N LEU A 154 -11.55 12.07 -4.24
CA LEU A 154 -10.24 11.62 -4.70
C LEU A 154 -9.32 12.79 -5.05
N ILE A 155 -9.79 13.75 -5.85
CA ILE A 155 -9.03 14.95 -6.24
C ILE A 155 -8.68 15.78 -5.01
N SER A 156 -9.64 16.01 -4.11
CA SER A 156 -9.43 16.80 -2.89
C SER A 156 -8.35 16.17 -2.01
N ALA A 157 -8.46 14.87 -1.72
CA ALA A 157 -7.50 14.12 -0.93
C ALA A 157 -6.12 14.08 -1.60
N TRP A 158 -6.08 13.86 -2.91
CA TRP A 158 -4.83 13.87 -3.68
C TRP A 158 -4.11 15.22 -3.61
N ILE A 159 -4.82 16.34 -3.82
CA ILE A 159 -4.25 17.69 -3.69
C ILE A 159 -3.64 17.88 -2.29
N ASP A 160 -4.33 17.46 -1.24
CA ASP A 160 -3.83 17.59 0.13
C ASP A 160 -2.60 16.75 0.42
N ALA A 161 -2.60 15.49 -0.03
CA ALA A 161 -1.46 14.60 0.10
C ALA A 161 -0.21 15.20 -0.57
N GLN A 162 -0.35 15.77 -1.77
CA GLN A 162 0.77 16.39 -2.48
C GLN A 162 1.24 17.69 -1.80
N ARG A 163 0.33 18.54 -1.34
CA ARG A 163 0.68 19.77 -0.59
C ARG A 163 1.43 19.45 0.70
N GLU A 164 1.00 18.41 1.41
CA GLU A 164 1.65 17.95 2.63
C GLU A 164 3.04 17.39 2.33
N LEU A 165 3.20 16.59 1.27
CA LEU A 165 4.50 16.10 0.79
C LEU A 165 5.45 17.27 0.48
N PHE A 166 5.04 18.27 -0.31
CA PHE A 166 5.93 19.37 -0.68
C PHE A 166 6.32 20.25 0.51
N THR A 167 5.38 20.48 1.43
CA THR A 167 5.67 21.19 2.69
C THR A 167 6.74 20.47 3.49
N ARG A 168 6.62 19.14 3.63
CA ARG A 168 7.59 18.31 4.37
C ARG A 168 8.93 18.21 3.65
N LEU A 169 8.92 18.11 2.32
CA LEU A 169 10.13 18.08 1.51
C LEU A 169 10.94 19.39 1.63
N LEU A 170 10.27 20.54 1.63
CA LEU A 170 10.91 21.84 1.88
C LEU A 170 11.47 21.94 3.29
N ARG A 171 10.65 21.56 4.28
CA ARG A 171 11.00 21.63 5.69
C ARG A 171 12.25 20.81 6.02
N ASP A 172 12.38 19.61 5.46
CA ASP A 172 13.49 18.70 5.76
C ASP A 172 14.64 18.79 4.74
N ARG A 173 14.68 19.85 3.92
CA ARG A 173 15.64 19.99 2.82
C ARG A 173 17.10 19.84 3.28
N SER A 174 17.50 20.49 4.36
CA SER A 174 18.85 20.45 4.92
C SER A 174 19.25 19.02 5.32
N GLU A 175 18.40 18.34 6.09
CA GLU A 175 18.70 17.00 6.56
C GLU A 175 18.63 15.98 5.43
N LEU A 176 17.73 16.15 4.46
CA LEU A 176 17.68 15.30 3.27
C LEU A 176 18.98 15.41 2.46
N CYS A 177 19.48 16.63 2.25
CA CYS A 177 20.76 16.86 1.59
C CYS A 177 21.93 16.18 2.32
N PHE A 178 21.95 16.31 3.65
CA PHE A 178 23.00 15.74 4.50
C PHE A 178 22.97 14.20 4.52
N VAL A 179 21.80 13.61 4.79
CA VAL A 179 21.66 12.16 5.03
C VAL A 179 21.68 11.35 3.73
N PHE A 180 20.99 11.84 2.68
CA PHE A 180 20.67 11.04 1.48
C PHE A 180 21.31 11.56 0.18
N LEU A 181 21.44 12.87 -0.02
CA LEU A 181 21.79 13.43 -1.34
C LEU A 181 23.28 13.78 -1.53
N ARG A 182 24.09 13.72 -0.47
CA ARG A 182 25.45 14.30 -0.38
C ARG A 182 25.38 15.83 -0.53
N ALA A 183 25.92 16.57 0.44
CA ALA A 183 25.65 18.00 0.69
C ALA A 183 25.84 19.01 -0.48
N ARG A 184 26.47 18.62 -1.61
CA ARG A 184 26.84 19.52 -2.72
C ARG A 184 25.87 19.52 -3.92
N GLN A 185 24.66 19.00 -3.80
CA GLN A 185 23.74 18.86 -4.94
C GLN A 185 22.59 19.88 -4.94
N PRO A 186 22.17 20.40 -6.11
CA PRO A 186 20.94 21.18 -6.22
C PRO A 186 19.74 20.38 -5.72
N PHE A 187 18.94 21.00 -4.86
CA PHE A 187 17.70 20.39 -4.37
C PHE A 187 16.61 20.54 -5.43
N ARG A 188 16.69 19.72 -6.49
CA ARG A 188 15.78 19.73 -7.63
C ARG A 188 15.24 18.34 -7.86
N VAL A 189 13.91 18.21 -7.89
CA VAL A 189 13.16 16.96 -8.03
C VAL A 189 12.83 16.74 -9.50
N THR A 190 13.30 15.62 -10.03
CA THR A 190 13.13 15.21 -11.42
C THR A 190 11.96 14.27 -11.62
N HIS A 191 11.73 13.33 -10.69
CA HIS A 191 10.62 12.39 -10.77
C HIS A 191 9.98 12.14 -9.40
N ILE A 192 8.69 11.84 -9.43
CA ILE A 192 7.91 11.47 -8.24
C ILE A 192 7.15 10.18 -8.55
N ARG A 193 7.45 9.10 -7.84
CA ARG A 193 6.71 7.85 -7.98
C ARG A 193 5.90 7.60 -6.72
N ALA A 194 4.63 7.99 -6.76
CA ALA A 194 3.65 7.72 -5.71
C ALA A 194 3.12 6.26 -5.80
N ARG A 195 2.15 5.92 -4.94
CA ARG A 195 1.47 4.61 -4.90
C ARG A 195 2.43 3.42 -4.74
N LEU A 196 3.45 3.59 -3.91
CA LEU A 196 4.30 2.47 -3.46
C LEU A 196 3.71 1.75 -2.24
N SER A 197 2.52 2.14 -1.82
CA SER A 197 1.68 1.48 -0.81
C SER A 197 0.21 1.75 -1.14
N ASP A 198 -0.68 1.05 -0.45
CA ASP A 198 -2.10 1.40 -0.42
C ASP A 198 -2.31 2.84 0.11
N PRO A 199 -3.37 3.53 -0.36
CA PRO A 199 -3.74 4.84 0.14
C PRO A 199 -4.37 4.75 1.53
N HIS A 200 -3.93 5.64 2.42
CA HIS A 200 -4.45 5.77 3.78
C HIS A 200 -4.53 7.26 4.17
N ASP A 201 -5.33 7.57 5.20
CA ASP A 201 -5.33 8.88 5.88
C ASP A 201 -5.44 10.10 4.93
N GLY A 202 -6.35 10.04 3.95
CA GLY A 202 -6.56 11.10 2.95
C GLY A 202 -5.74 10.90 1.68
N GLY A 203 -5.71 9.70 1.12
CA GLY A 203 -5.06 9.38 -0.14
C GLY A 203 -3.54 9.28 -0.09
N LYS A 204 -2.94 9.36 1.11
CA LYS A 204 -1.48 9.37 1.30
C LYS A 204 -0.91 7.98 1.02
N THR A 205 0.18 7.94 0.27
CA THR A 205 0.90 6.72 -0.08
C THR A 205 2.38 6.87 0.19
N VAL A 206 3.10 5.76 0.34
CA VAL A 206 4.55 5.75 0.22
C VAL A 206 4.94 6.28 -1.17
N THR A 207 5.90 7.21 -1.20
CA THR A 207 6.30 7.92 -2.43
C THR A 207 7.81 7.94 -2.56
N MET A 208 8.34 7.54 -3.70
CA MET A 208 9.75 7.75 -4.05
C MET A 208 9.93 9.12 -4.68
N ILE A 209 10.91 9.88 -4.19
CA ILE A 209 11.31 11.17 -4.76
C ILE A 209 12.68 10.98 -5.40
N GLU A 210 12.80 11.30 -6.68
CA GLU A 210 14.06 11.30 -7.42
C GLU A 210 14.54 12.73 -7.66
N PHE A 211 15.75 13.01 -7.22
CA PHE A 211 16.47 14.26 -7.45
C PHE A 211 17.40 14.12 -8.65
N VAL A 212 17.93 15.26 -9.10
CA VAL A 212 19.01 15.31 -10.09
C VAL A 212 20.15 14.33 -9.75
N LYS A 213 20.85 13.85 -10.78
CA LYS A 213 21.86 12.78 -10.66
C LYS A 213 21.30 11.45 -10.12
N ARG A 214 20.00 11.18 -10.33
CA ARG A 214 19.29 9.92 -9.99
C ARG A 214 19.38 9.53 -8.51
N ARG A 215 19.54 10.53 -7.62
CA ARG A 215 19.49 10.31 -6.17
C ARG A 215 18.04 10.14 -5.74
N ARG A 216 17.76 9.16 -4.89
CA ARG A 216 16.40 8.79 -4.52
C ARG A 216 16.24 8.68 -3.01
N VAL A 217 15.07 9.08 -2.52
CA VAL A 217 14.63 8.88 -1.14
C VAL A 217 13.19 8.37 -1.14
N ILE A 218 12.85 7.55 -0.15
CA ILE A 218 11.48 7.08 0.08
C ILE A 218 10.86 7.94 1.17
N TYR A 219 9.73 8.56 0.86
CA TYR A 219 8.86 9.25 1.79
C TYR A 219 7.76 8.32 2.28
N LYS A 220 7.61 8.20 3.60
CA LYS A 220 6.55 7.41 4.22
C LYS A 220 5.70 8.33 5.11
N PRO A 221 4.44 8.64 4.74
CA PRO A 221 3.59 9.60 5.46
C PRO A 221 2.96 9.02 6.74
N ARG A 222 3.74 8.26 7.53
CA ARG A 222 3.31 7.59 8.76
C ARG A 222 4.45 7.50 9.77
N LEU A 223 4.13 7.12 11.00
CA LEU A 223 5.16 6.87 12.02
C LEU A 223 6.07 5.69 11.63
N SER A 224 7.30 5.74 12.14
CA SER A 224 8.41 4.80 11.88
C SER A 224 8.56 3.72 12.95
N GLY A 225 7.70 3.65 13.98
CA GLY A 225 7.92 2.79 15.15
C GLY A 225 8.19 1.31 14.83
N GLY A 226 7.48 0.76 13.84
CA GLY A 226 7.72 -0.61 13.39
C GLY A 226 9.08 -0.81 12.72
N GLU A 227 9.49 0.12 11.84
CA GLU A 227 10.85 0.14 11.28
C GLU A 227 11.93 0.36 12.33
N GLU A 228 11.70 1.25 13.30
CA GLU A 228 12.65 1.54 14.38
C GLU A 228 12.90 0.29 15.23
N LEU A 229 11.84 -0.42 15.64
CA LEU A 229 11.93 -1.70 16.32
C LEU A 229 12.67 -2.75 15.49
N TRP A 230 12.30 -2.91 14.22
CA TRP A 230 12.93 -3.89 13.34
C TRP A 230 14.41 -3.65 13.16
N PHE A 231 14.78 -2.43 12.80
CA PHE A 231 16.16 -2.11 12.49
C PHE A 231 17.02 -2.03 13.74
N GLU A 232 16.47 -1.65 14.90
CA GLU A 232 17.21 -1.74 16.16
C GLU A 232 17.46 -3.20 16.57
N ALA A 233 16.50 -4.10 16.34
CA ALA A 233 16.70 -5.53 16.55
C ALA A 233 17.83 -6.09 15.67
N LEU A 234 17.90 -5.70 14.40
CA LEU A 234 19.01 -6.08 13.51
C LEU A 234 20.36 -5.47 13.94
N ARG A 235 20.38 -4.22 14.42
CA ARG A 235 21.61 -3.63 15.01
C ARG A 235 22.04 -4.36 16.27
N TRP A 236 21.10 -4.80 17.09
CA TRP A 236 21.39 -5.59 18.28
C TRP A 236 22.03 -6.92 17.91
N LEU A 237 21.50 -7.64 16.91
CA LEU A 237 22.10 -8.88 16.41
C LEU A 237 23.51 -8.68 15.82
N ASN A 238 23.71 -7.58 15.07
CA ASN A 238 25.04 -7.22 14.54
C ASN A 238 26.08 -7.00 15.65
N ARG A 239 25.67 -6.50 16.82
CA ARG A 239 26.55 -6.24 17.96
C ARG A 239 26.80 -7.46 18.85
N ASN A 240 25.85 -8.40 18.90
CA ASN A 240 25.82 -9.47 19.89
C ASN A 240 26.02 -10.88 19.30
N GLY A 241 26.69 -11.01 18.15
CA GLY A 241 27.37 -12.26 17.80
C GLY A 241 26.63 -13.22 16.86
N LEU A 242 26.03 -12.70 15.78
CA LEU A 242 25.87 -13.52 14.58
C LEU A 242 27.14 -13.37 13.73
N HIS A 243 27.75 -14.47 13.26
CA HIS A 243 28.87 -14.44 12.29
C HIS A 243 28.50 -13.84 10.92
N VAL A 244 27.34 -13.18 10.82
CA VAL A 244 26.82 -12.50 9.63
C VAL A 244 26.29 -11.12 10.00
N SER A 245 26.49 -10.16 9.12
CA SER A 245 25.97 -8.80 9.28
C SER A 245 24.67 -8.57 8.50
N PHE A 246 23.77 -7.78 9.09
CA PHE A 246 22.51 -7.32 8.51
C PHE A 246 22.62 -5.86 8.12
N ARG A 247 22.26 -5.54 6.88
CA ARG A 247 22.21 -4.14 6.43
C ARG A 247 21.01 -3.43 7.04
N VAL A 248 21.27 -2.27 7.64
CA VAL A 248 20.25 -1.37 8.17
C VAL A 248 20.20 -0.10 7.32
N PRO A 249 19.07 0.19 6.63
CA PRO A 249 18.94 1.39 5.80
C PRO A 249 18.97 2.67 6.63
N LYS A 250 19.45 3.76 6.03
CA LYS A 250 19.35 5.09 6.66
C LYS A 250 17.89 5.51 6.80
N MET A 251 17.56 6.13 7.93
CA MET A 251 16.24 6.68 8.21
C MET A 251 16.35 8.07 8.82
N LEU A 252 15.37 8.90 8.52
CA LEU A 252 15.19 10.23 9.09
C LEU A 252 13.76 10.34 9.63
N SER A 253 13.59 10.01 10.90
CA SER A 253 12.29 10.01 11.58
C SER A 253 11.82 11.42 11.91
N ARG A 254 10.50 11.63 11.81
CA ARG A 254 9.78 12.85 12.23
C ARG A 254 8.55 12.44 13.04
N ARG A 255 7.89 13.43 13.65
CA ARG A 255 6.74 13.20 14.55
C ARG A 255 5.53 12.52 13.91
N SER A 256 5.40 12.50 12.58
CA SER A 256 4.21 11.95 11.89
C SER A 256 4.49 11.33 10.52
N TYR A 257 5.76 11.26 10.14
CA TYR A 257 6.26 10.72 8.87
C TYR A 257 7.74 10.41 9.01
N PHE A 258 8.34 9.76 8.03
CA PHE A 258 9.78 9.61 7.96
C PHE A 258 10.27 9.48 6.52
N TRP A 259 11.58 9.67 6.37
CA TRP A 259 12.30 9.39 5.13
C TRP A 259 13.17 8.16 5.31
N MET A 260 13.29 7.36 4.26
CA MET A 260 14.09 6.15 4.24
C MET A 260 14.97 6.12 2.99
N GLU A 261 16.16 5.54 3.13
CA GLU A 261 17.06 5.28 2.02
C GLU A 261 16.34 4.52 0.90
N PHE A 262 16.50 4.98 -0.34
CA PHE A 262 16.08 4.19 -1.49
C PHE A 262 17.02 3.00 -1.69
N LEU A 263 16.46 1.79 -1.66
CA LEU A 263 17.20 0.56 -1.88
C LEU A 263 16.91 0.00 -3.27
N GLN A 264 17.96 -0.18 -4.06
CA GLN A 264 17.86 -0.82 -5.36
C GLN A 264 18.09 -2.33 -5.22
N THR A 265 17.22 -3.14 -5.82
CA THR A 265 17.45 -4.58 -5.92
C THR A 265 18.76 -4.87 -6.64
N LYS A 266 19.57 -5.78 -6.12
CA LYS A 266 20.87 -6.16 -6.69
C LYS A 266 20.99 -7.68 -6.71
N GLY A 267 21.57 -8.25 -7.76
CA GLY A 267 21.87 -9.68 -7.81
C GLY A 267 22.96 -10.08 -6.81
N CYS A 268 22.94 -11.34 -6.39
CA CYS A 268 24.03 -12.00 -5.68
C CYS A 268 25.22 -12.17 -6.63
N GLU A 269 26.43 -12.05 -6.07
CA GLU A 269 27.69 -12.12 -6.84
C GLU A 269 28.18 -13.56 -7.03
N SER A 270 27.71 -14.50 -6.20
CA SER A 270 28.08 -15.92 -6.25
C SER A 270 26.96 -16.82 -5.72
N PRO A 271 27.00 -18.13 -5.97
CA PRO A 271 26.11 -19.10 -5.33
C PRO A 271 26.20 -19.06 -3.80
N THR A 272 27.39 -18.87 -3.23
CA THR A 272 27.60 -18.68 -1.79
C THR A 272 26.86 -17.46 -1.27
N ALA A 273 26.83 -16.36 -2.03
CA ALA A 273 26.08 -15.16 -1.67
C ALA A 273 24.55 -15.39 -1.68
N VAL A 274 24.05 -16.31 -2.50
CA VAL A 274 22.63 -16.73 -2.48
C VAL A 274 22.33 -17.56 -1.23
N ARG A 275 23.21 -18.50 -0.86
CA ARG A 275 23.06 -19.26 0.39
C ARG A 275 23.06 -18.33 1.62
N LEU A 276 23.99 -17.37 1.66
CA LEU A 276 24.06 -16.36 2.71
C LEU A 276 22.82 -15.46 2.76
N PHE A 277 22.22 -15.14 1.61
CA PHE A 277 20.94 -14.44 1.55
C PHE A 277 19.84 -15.22 2.29
N TYR A 278 19.68 -16.51 1.98
CA TYR A 278 18.64 -17.32 2.60
C TYR A 278 18.90 -17.59 4.08
N PHE A 279 20.17 -17.76 4.48
CA PHE A 279 20.55 -17.78 5.89
C PHE A 279 20.10 -16.51 6.63
N ARG A 280 20.41 -15.32 6.08
CA ARG A 280 19.95 -14.03 6.65
C ARG A 280 18.43 -13.90 6.67
N TRP A 281 17.73 -14.50 5.70
CA TRP A 281 16.27 -14.50 5.71
C TRP A 281 15.72 -15.43 6.80
N GLY A 282 16.35 -16.58 7.03
CA GLY A 282 16.05 -17.49 8.13
C GLY A 282 16.11 -16.79 9.50
N VAL A 283 17.21 -16.09 9.76
CA VAL A 283 17.39 -15.27 10.98
C VAL A 283 16.26 -14.26 11.11
N GLN A 284 15.95 -13.53 10.04
CA GLN A 284 14.88 -12.54 10.05
C GLN A 284 13.49 -13.15 10.20
N ALA A 285 13.24 -14.37 9.71
CA ALA A 285 11.97 -15.05 9.89
C ALA A 285 11.73 -15.42 11.37
N ALA A 286 12.76 -15.89 12.08
CA ALA A 286 12.69 -16.12 13.52
C ALA A 286 12.52 -14.81 14.29
N LEU A 287 13.24 -13.76 13.89
CA LEU A 287 13.10 -12.43 14.50
C LEU A 287 11.69 -11.86 14.32
N ALA A 288 11.10 -12.02 13.13
CA ALA A 288 9.73 -11.60 12.84
C ALA A 288 8.72 -12.33 13.74
N GLN A 289 8.91 -13.63 13.99
CA GLN A 289 8.08 -14.39 14.93
C GLN A 289 8.18 -13.86 16.35
N ILE A 290 9.38 -13.73 16.92
CA ILE A 290 9.52 -13.33 18.33
C ILE A 290 9.11 -11.87 18.58
N LEU A 291 9.16 -11.02 17.55
CA LEU A 291 8.66 -9.63 17.61
C LEU A 291 7.18 -9.51 17.27
N GLY A 292 6.46 -10.62 17.06
CA GLY A 292 5.02 -10.62 16.78
C GLY A 292 4.67 -9.93 15.46
N ALA A 293 5.52 -10.00 14.45
CA ALA A 293 5.23 -9.41 13.14
C ALA A 293 3.98 -10.05 12.51
N THR A 294 3.20 -9.23 11.81
CA THR A 294 2.03 -9.68 11.04
C THR A 294 1.99 -9.00 9.67
N ASP A 295 1.16 -9.55 8.78
CA ASP A 295 0.90 -9.02 7.43
C ASP A 295 2.17 -8.86 6.55
N LEU A 296 3.21 -9.67 6.78
CA LEU A 296 4.37 -9.71 5.90
C LEU A 296 4.00 -10.41 4.60
N HIS A 297 4.31 -9.76 3.48
CA HIS A 297 4.11 -10.29 2.13
C HIS A 297 5.29 -9.94 1.23
N ARG A 298 5.36 -10.55 0.05
CA ARG A 298 6.48 -10.39 -0.90
C ARG A 298 6.85 -8.94 -1.23
N ASP A 299 5.87 -8.04 -1.27
CA ASP A 299 6.09 -6.64 -1.64
C ASP A 299 6.70 -5.80 -0.49
N ASN A 300 6.72 -6.31 0.76
CA ASN A 300 7.44 -5.65 1.86
C ASN A 300 8.94 -5.96 1.85
N TRP A 301 9.42 -6.89 1.01
CA TRP A 301 10.80 -7.36 1.01
C TRP A 301 11.53 -7.00 -0.30
N LEU A 302 12.80 -6.64 -0.19
CA LEU A 302 13.69 -6.44 -1.33
C LEU A 302 14.95 -7.31 -1.22
N ALA A 303 15.35 -7.90 -2.35
CA ALA A 303 16.63 -8.58 -2.48
C ALA A 303 17.74 -7.61 -2.93
N VAL A 304 18.64 -7.26 -2.00
CA VAL A 304 19.73 -6.30 -2.23
C VAL A 304 21.08 -7.01 -2.12
N GLY A 305 21.45 -7.75 -3.17
CA GLY A 305 22.59 -8.66 -3.15
C GLY A 305 22.31 -9.80 -2.18
N ALA A 306 23.26 -10.10 -1.29
CA ALA A 306 23.08 -11.11 -0.24
C ALA A 306 22.24 -10.63 0.96
N GLN A 307 21.51 -9.52 0.87
CA GLN A 307 20.75 -8.92 1.97
C GLN A 307 19.24 -8.93 1.67
N PRO A 308 18.43 -9.77 2.35
CA PRO A 308 16.98 -9.60 2.37
C PRO A 308 16.65 -8.43 3.28
N ILE A 309 15.98 -7.39 2.75
CA ILE A 309 15.62 -6.20 3.52
C ILE A 309 14.11 -6.09 3.62
N LEU A 310 13.58 -6.11 4.84
CA LEU A 310 12.20 -5.71 5.12
C LEU A 310 12.10 -4.19 5.02
N VAL A 311 11.47 -3.69 3.96
CA VAL A 311 11.31 -2.25 3.73
C VAL A 311 10.02 -1.70 4.30
N ASP A 312 9.06 -2.54 4.69
CA ASP A 312 7.83 -2.12 5.34
C ASP A 312 7.55 -2.97 6.58
N ALA A 313 7.79 -2.36 7.74
CA ALA A 313 7.72 -3.01 9.05
C ALA A 313 6.57 -2.44 9.90
N GLU A 314 5.54 -1.85 9.28
CA GLU A 314 4.48 -1.12 9.99
C GLU A 314 3.69 -1.99 10.99
N LEU A 315 3.62 -3.30 10.76
CA LEU A 315 2.84 -4.27 11.54
C LEU A 315 3.72 -5.22 12.37
N ILE A 316 4.84 -4.71 12.89
CA ILE A 316 5.68 -5.41 13.88
C ILE A 316 5.24 -5.06 15.30
N GLY A 317 5.05 -6.09 16.13
CA GLY A 317 4.52 -6.03 17.49
C GLY A 317 3.17 -6.74 17.61
N ASP A 318 2.76 -7.02 18.86
CA ASP A 318 1.44 -7.53 19.27
C ASP A 318 0.32 -6.53 18.95
N ALA A 319 0.05 -6.34 17.66
CA ALA A 319 -0.94 -5.42 17.14
C ALA A 319 -2.32 -6.06 16.94
N GLU A 320 -2.58 -7.24 17.50
CA GLU A 320 -3.89 -7.89 17.43
C GLU A 320 -4.70 -7.58 18.70
N PRO A 321 -5.90 -6.98 18.59
CA PRO A 321 -6.77 -6.81 19.75
C PRO A 321 -7.31 -8.17 20.17
N THR A 322 -6.81 -8.70 21.30
CA THR A 322 -7.38 -9.89 21.97
C THR A 322 -8.87 -9.75 22.31
N SER A 323 -9.41 -8.53 22.25
CA SER A 323 -10.78 -8.17 22.64
C SER A 323 -11.76 -7.91 21.48
N PHE A 324 -11.34 -7.92 20.21
CA PHE A 324 -12.25 -7.69 19.06
C PHE A 324 -12.43 -8.98 18.25
N ARG A 325 -13.24 -9.90 18.80
CA ARG A 325 -13.66 -11.15 18.16
C ARG A 325 -14.65 -10.88 17.01
N GLY A 326 -14.17 -10.37 15.87
CA GLY A 326 -14.93 -10.36 14.62
C GLY A 326 -15.25 -11.77 14.12
N THR A 327 -16.33 -11.95 13.37
CA THR A 327 -16.91 -13.27 13.08
C THR A 327 -16.31 -14.03 11.90
N SER A 328 -15.45 -13.47 11.03
CA SER A 328 -15.23 -14.15 9.74
C SER A 328 -13.81 -14.37 9.19
N ASN A 329 -12.69 -13.88 9.75
CA ASN A 329 -11.34 -14.34 9.32
C ASN A 329 -10.19 -14.13 10.33
N SER A 330 -10.24 -13.09 11.17
CA SER A 330 -9.20 -12.82 12.19
C SER A 330 -9.09 -13.93 13.24
N LYS A 331 -10.21 -14.58 13.57
CA LYS A 331 -10.25 -15.75 14.48
C LYS A 331 -9.38 -16.91 13.98
N HIS A 332 -9.37 -17.19 12.67
CA HIS A 332 -8.58 -18.28 12.12
C HIS A 332 -7.08 -17.98 12.18
N ARG A 333 -6.66 -16.73 11.93
CA ARG A 333 -5.25 -16.34 12.01
C ARG A 333 -4.68 -16.46 13.43
N GLN A 334 -5.45 -16.08 14.45
CA GLN A 334 -5.04 -16.17 15.87
C GLN A 334 -4.84 -17.62 16.34
N SER A 335 -5.49 -18.59 15.71
CA SER A 335 -5.28 -20.02 15.99
C SER A 335 -4.05 -20.62 15.30
N LEU A 336 -3.41 -19.87 14.40
CA LEU A 336 -2.21 -20.35 13.71
C LEU A 336 -0.98 -20.30 14.62
N PRO A 337 -0.01 -21.20 14.45
CA PRO A 337 1.33 -21.07 15.02
C PRO A 337 1.95 -19.69 14.78
N ALA A 338 2.75 -19.17 15.72
CA ALA A 338 3.28 -17.80 15.66
C ALA A 338 3.98 -17.47 14.32
N LEU A 339 4.76 -18.42 13.77
CA LEU A 339 5.42 -18.23 12.48
C LEU A 339 4.44 -18.02 11.32
N LEU A 340 3.30 -18.73 11.31
CA LEU A 340 2.29 -18.60 10.27
C LEU A 340 1.53 -17.27 10.39
N GLN A 341 1.39 -16.74 11.61
CA GLN A 341 0.79 -15.42 11.82
C GLN A 341 1.59 -14.31 11.13
N THR A 342 2.90 -14.47 10.93
CA THR A 342 3.74 -13.48 10.25
C THR A 342 3.32 -13.19 8.81
N GLY A 343 2.80 -14.18 8.08
CA GLY A 343 2.54 -14.10 6.63
C GLY A 343 3.74 -14.48 5.74
N LEU A 344 4.90 -14.83 6.34
CA LEU A 344 6.09 -15.21 5.58
C LEU A 344 5.94 -16.51 4.79
N LEU A 345 5.11 -17.44 5.29
CA LEU A 345 4.96 -18.80 4.77
C LEU A 345 3.66 -18.99 4.00
N PRO A 346 3.64 -19.89 2.99
CA PRO A 346 2.43 -20.22 2.27
C PRO A 346 1.40 -20.92 3.18
N PHE A 347 0.14 -20.50 3.00
CA PHE A 347 -1.01 -21.16 3.61
C PHE A 347 -1.60 -22.25 2.69
N THR A 348 -2.14 -23.27 3.33
CA THR A 348 -2.86 -24.41 2.75
C THR A 348 -4.38 -24.23 2.93
N SER A 349 -5.16 -25.22 2.50
CA SER A 349 -6.60 -25.31 2.81
C SER A 349 -6.91 -25.45 4.28
N ARG A 350 -6.03 -26.08 5.04
CA ARG A 350 -6.25 -26.36 6.46
C ARG A 350 -6.04 -25.15 7.37
N ASP A 351 -5.38 -24.11 6.88
CA ASP A 351 -5.10 -22.91 7.68
C ASP A 351 -6.26 -21.91 7.70
N HIS A 352 -7.31 -22.14 6.90
CA HIS A 352 -8.51 -21.29 6.80
C HIS A 352 -8.21 -19.78 6.61
N ALA A 353 -7.06 -19.44 6.00
CA ALA A 353 -6.55 -18.09 5.81
C ALA A 353 -6.45 -17.72 4.31
N GLY A 354 -7.51 -17.96 3.54
CA GLY A 354 -7.51 -17.91 2.07
C GLY A 354 -7.02 -16.61 1.43
N PHE A 355 -7.22 -15.45 2.08
CA PHE A 355 -6.84 -14.13 1.56
C PHE A 355 -5.33 -13.92 1.40
N TYR A 356 -4.52 -14.75 2.05
CA TYR A 356 -3.05 -14.66 2.06
C TYR A 356 -2.38 -15.68 1.14
N ARG A 357 -3.16 -16.47 0.39
CA ARG A 357 -2.59 -17.41 -0.57
C ARG A 357 -1.90 -16.70 -1.72
N GLY A 358 -0.71 -17.16 -2.08
CA GLY A 358 0.03 -16.66 -3.24
C GLY A 358 0.60 -15.25 -3.07
N ILE A 359 0.70 -14.71 -1.84
CA ILE A 359 1.39 -13.44 -1.55
C ILE A 359 2.56 -13.59 -0.56
N ALA A 360 2.68 -14.75 0.09
CA ALA A 360 3.76 -15.05 1.03
C ALA A 360 5.13 -15.04 0.33
N PRO A 361 6.15 -14.38 0.89
CA PRO A 361 7.46 -14.23 0.24
C PRO A 361 8.21 -15.55 0.05
N LEU A 362 8.00 -16.55 0.92
CA LEU A 362 8.68 -17.85 0.86
C LEU A 362 7.87 -18.94 0.15
N ASP A 363 6.82 -18.55 -0.59
CA ASP A 363 6.01 -19.45 -1.40
C ASP A 363 6.68 -19.75 -2.75
N ALA A 364 7.27 -20.94 -2.88
CA ALA A 364 7.94 -21.36 -4.11
C ALA A 364 6.98 -21.54 -5.31
N THR A 365 5.66 -21.52 -5.10
CA THR A 365 4.67 -21.67 -6.18
C THR A 365 4.36 -20.37 -6.92
N ILE A 366 4.94 -19.24 -6.51
CA ILE A 366 4.68 -17.95 -7.15
C ILE A 366 5.18 -17.95 -8.61
N ARG A 367 4.25 -18.14 -9.54
CA ARG A 367 4.47 -18.06 -10.99
C ARG A 367 4.28 -16.64 -11.53
N LYS A 368 5.04 -15.67 -11.00
CA LYS A 368 5.01 -14.28 -11.53
C LYS A 368 6.17 -14.05 -12.51
N ALA A 369 5.84 -13.51 -13.69
CA ALA A 369 6.79 -12.93 -14.63
C ALA A 369 6.56 -11.40 -14.66
N PRO A 370 7.52 -10.55 -14.26
CA PRO A 370 8.85 -10.91 -13.75
C PRO A 370 8.82 -11.53 -12.34
N PRO A 371 9.88 -12.25 -11.93
CA PRO A 371 9.99 -12.82 -10.58
C PRO A 371 9.92 -11.75 -9.48
N PRO A 372 9.42 -12.10 -8.27
CA PRO A 372 9.31 -11.17 -7.15
C PRO A 372 10.63 -10.44 -6.83
N ASN A 373 10.54 -9.16 -6.49
CA ASN A 373 11.70 -8.35 -6.10
C ASN A 373 12.34 -8.79 -4.77
N CYS A 374 11.64 -9.61 -3.99
CA CYS A 374 12.12 -10.17 -2.75
C CYS A 374 13.01 -11.41 -2.93
N TRP A 375 13.04 -12.02 -4.12
CA TRP A 375 13.88 -13.18 -4.39
C TRP A 375 15.25 -12.76 -4.92
N PRO A 376 16.35 -13.37 -4.43
CA PRO A 376 17.68 -13.05 -4.90
C PRO A 376 17.85 -13.53 -6.34
N ARG A 377 18.68 -12.84 -7.09
CA ARG A 377 19.01 -13.21 -8.47
C ARG A 377 20.49 -13.55 -8.56
N TYR A 378 20.83 -14.60 -9.29
CA TYR A 378 22.21 -14.93 -9.68
C TYR A 378 22.23 -15.18 -11.18
N GLY A 379 23.15 -14.55 -11.91
CA GLY A 379 23.21 -14.67 -13.38
C GLY A 379 21.91 -14.29 -14.10
N ARG A 380 21.17 -13.29 -13.61
CA ARG A 380 19.81 -12.87 -14.05
C ARG A 380 18.67 -13.84 -13.73
N VAL A 381 18.96 -15.03 -13.21
CA VAL A 381 17.97 -16.03 -12.82
C VAL A 381 17.55 -15.81 -11.38
N ALA A 382 16.24 -15.71 -11.14
CA ALA A 382 15.70 -15.69 -9.79
C ALA A 382 15.93 -17.05 -9.11
N GLN A 383 16.40 -17.01 -7.88
CA GLN A 383 16.65 -18.18 -7.07
C GLN A 383 15.45 -18.39 -6.16
N GLU A 384 14.90 -19.61 -6.16
CA GLU A 384 13.66 -19.94 -5.44
C GLU A 384 13.98 -20.41 -4.01
N PRO A 385 13.15 -20.05 -3.01
CA PRO A 385 13.40 -20.40 -1.61
C PRO A 385 13.44 -21.91 -1.34
N SER A 386 12.66 -22.71 -2.09
CA SER A 386 12.64 -24.17 -2.00
C SER A 386 13.99 -24.84 -2.29
N ARG A 387 14.91 -24.18 -2.99
CA ARG A 387 16.25 -24.70 -3.29
C ARG A 387 17.24 -24.52 -2.14
N TYR A 388 16.94 -23.64 -1.19
CA TYR A 388 17.83 -23.18 -0.11
C TYR A 388 17.21 -23.36 1.28
N VAL A 389 16.31 -24.34 1.43
CA VAL A 389 15.60 -24.62 2.68
C VAL A 389 16.55 -24.88 3.84
N ASN A 390 17.67 -25.58 3.59
CA ASN A 390 18.66 -25.83 4.64
C ASN A 390 19.30 -24.53 5.14
N ASP A 391 19.74 -23.65 4.24
CA ASP A 391 20.34 -22.37 4.62
C ASP A 391 19.33 -21.50 5.39
N LEU A 392 18.08 -21.50 4.94
CA LEU A 392 16.99 -20.77 5.57
C LEU A 392 16.67 -21.31 6.97
N VAL A 393 16.59 -22.63 7.14
CA VAL A 393 16.33 -23.25 8.44
C VAL A 393 17.52 -23.06 9.39
N SER A 394 18.75 -23.21 8.91
CA SER A 394 19.96 -22.95 9.71
C SER A 394 19.99 -21.52 10.24
N GLY A 395 19.67 -20.53 9.40
CA GLY A 395 19.58 -19.15 9.87
C GLY A 395 18.48 -18.94 10.92
N PHE A 396 17.35 -19.62 10.78
CA PHE A 396 16.26 -19.56 11.76
C PHE A 396 16.67 -20.18 13.10
N GLU A 397 17.32 -21.35 13.08
CA GLU A 397 17.72 -22.09 14.27
C GLU A 397 18.78 -21.37 15.10
N VAL A 398 19.65 -20.58 14.46
CA VAL A 398 20.61 -19.73 15.18
C VAL A 398 19.91 -18.72 16.09
N VAL A 399 18.75 -18.18 15.71
CA VAL A 399 17.96 -17.32 16.61
C VAL A 399 17.37 -18.14 17.76
N ALA A 400 16.93 -19.37 17.50
CA ALA A 400 16.45 -20.27 18.55
C ALA A 400 17.55 -20.59 19.58
N GLU A 401 18.79 -20.74 19.13
CA GLU A 401 19.95 -20.93 20.00
C GLU A 401 20.26 -19.67 20.82
N VAL A 402 20.38 -18.50 20.16
CA VAL A 402 20.69 -17.23 20.82
C VAL A 402 19.65 -16.86 21.88
N PHE A 403 18.37 -16.99 21.54
CA PHE A 403 17.26 -16.63 22.43
C PHE A 403 16.83 -17.78 23.35
N GLY A 404 17.40 -18.98 23.20
CA GLY A 404 17.21 -20.09 24.12
C GLY A 404 17.78 -19.81 25.52
N PHE A 405 18.73 -18.88 25.63
CA PHE A 405 19.28 -18.41 26.91
C PHE A 405 18.41 -17.28 27.50
N PRO A 406 17.76 -17.48 28.68
CA PRO A 406 16.84 -16.49 29.25
C PRO A 406 17.45 -15.10 29.48
N ARG A 407 18.73 -15.04 29.88
CA ARG A 407 19.46 -13.76 30.08
C ARG A 407 19.56 -12.96 28.78
N THR A 408 19.81 -13.63 27.66
CA THR A 408 19.90 -12.99 26.34
C THR A 408 18.54 -12.45 25.91
N ALA A 409 17.47 -13.23 26.07
CA ALA A 409 16.11 -12.81 25.77
C ALA A 409 15.66 -11.60 26.61
N GLN A 410 15.95 -11.61 27.92
CA GLN A 410 15.66 -10.48 28.82
C GLN A 410 16.43 -9.22 28.43
N ARG A 411 17.73 -9.37 28.11
CA ARG A 411 18.58 -8.27 27.67
C ARG A 411 18.07 -7.64 26.38
N PHE A 412 17.77 -8.46 25.37
CA PHE A 412 17.19 -8.00 24.10
C PHE A 412 15.88 -7.25 24.32
N PHE A 413 14.97 -7.80 25.14
CA PHE A 413 13.68 -7.18 25.41
C PHE A 413 13.85 -5.80 26.07
N ARG A 414 14.77 -5.66 27.03
CA ARG A 414 15.05 -4.39 27.70
C ARG A 414 15.74 -3.37 26.79
N GLU A 415 16.70 -3.81 25.99
CA GLU A 415 17.54 -2.94 25.15
C GLU A 415 16.88 -2.55 23.82
N VAL A 416 15.93 -3.35 23.33
CA VAL A 416 15.29 -3.15 22.02
C VAL A 416 13.79 -2.90 22.15
N VAL A 417 13.06 -3.84 22.75
CA VAL A 417 11.58 -3.77 22.80
C VAL A 417 11.10 -2.64 23.70
N LEU A 418 11.67 -2.49 24.90
CA LEU A 418 11.27 -1.41 25.81
C LEU A 418 11.68 -0.03 25.31
N GLN A 419 12.82 0.10 24.62
CA GLN A 419 13.31 1.37 24.09
C GLN A 419 12.46 1.92 22.95
N THR A 420 11.67 1.05 22.30
CA THR A 420 10.78 1.42 21.20
C THR A 420 9.30 1.52 21.63
N ALA A 421 9.04 1.43 22.94
CA ALA A 421 7.74 1.72 23.52
C ALA A 421 7.35 3.19 23.36
N GLY A 422 6.07 3.53 23.55
CA GLY A 422 5.62 4.92 23.45
C GLY A 422 5.13 5.34 22.06
N GLN A 423 5.24 4.49 21.04
CA GLN A 423 4.83 4.80 19.68
C GLN A 423 3.44 4.23 19.36
N ASP A 424 2.64 4.99 18.60
CA ASP A 424 1.37 4.48 18.10
C ASP A 424 1.63 3.39 17.06
N GLN A 425 1.06 2.20 17.29
CA GLN A 425 1.19 1.07 16.37
C GLN A 425 -0.05 0.90 15.52
N ARG A 426 0.13 0.57 14.24
CA ARG A 426 -0.98 0.20 13.35
C ARG A 426 -1.57 -1.12 13.84
N VAL A 427 -2.90 -1.19 13.83
CA VAL A 427 -3.67 -2.39 14.14
C VAL A 427 -4.46 -2.77 12.90
N LEU A 428 -4.43 -4.04 12.53
CA LEU A 428 -5.21 -4.59 11.43
C LEU A 428 -6.46 -5.26 11.99
N LEU A 429 -7.63 -4.62 11.81
CA LEU A 429 -8.91 -5.21 12.27
C LEU A 429 -9.53 -6.18 11.26
N ARG A 430 -9.08 -6.10 10.00
CA ARG A 430 -9.53 -6.89 8.87
C ARG A 430 -8.40 -6.94 7.85
N ALA A 431 -8.25 -8.05 7.15
CA ALA A 431 -7.21 -8.21 6.13
C ALA A 431 -7.29 -7.10 5.07
N THR A 432 -6.14 -6.52 4.72
CA THR A 432 -6.02 -5.44 3.72
C THR A 432 -6.67 -5.81 2.38
N ALA A 433 -6.51 -7.08 1.94
CA ALA A 433 -7.13 -7.59 0.72
C ALA A 433 -8.68 -7.55 0.75
N GLN A 434 -9.30 -7.72 1.92
CA GLN A 434 -10.76 -7.61 2.06
C GLN A 434 -11.22 -6.16 1.91
N TYR A 435 -10.46 -5.19 2.42
CA TYR A 435 -10.75 -3.78 2.17
C TYR A 435 -10.60 -3.41 0.70
N ALA A 436 -9.56 -3.91 0.03
CA ALA A 436 -9.37 -3.68 -1.41
C ALA A 436 -10.55 -4.23 -2.22
N ARG A 437 -11.07 -5.41 -1.86
CA ARG A 437 -12.27 -5.99 -2.46
C ARG A 437 -13.51 -5.12 -2.24
N LEU A 438 -13.81 -4.75 -0.99
CA LEU A 438 -14.96 -3.88 -0.68
C LEU A 438 -14.87 -2.53 -1.38
N LEU A 439 -13.66 -1.97 -1.49
CA LEU A 439 -13.43 -0.73 -2.22
C LEU A 439 -13.77 -0.91 -3.71
N SER A 440 -13.25 -1.97 -4.33
CA SER A 440 -13.49 -2.26 -5.75
C SER A 440 -14.97 -2.53 -6.03
N GLU A 441 -15.66 -3.30 -5.20
CA GLU A 441 -17.10 -3.59 -5.32
C GLU A 441 -17.95 -2.32 -5.14
N SER A 442 -17.50 -1.38 -4.31
CA SER A 442 -18.19 -0.09 -4.13
C SER A 442 -18.20 0.79 -5.39
N PHE A 443 -17.36 0.50 -6.38
CA PHE A 443 -17.31 1.23 -7.66
C PHE A 443 -18.25 0.67 -8.73
N ASP A 444 -19.02 -0.38 -8.44
CA ASP A 444 -20.07 -0.87 -9.34
C ASP A 444 -21.04 0.28 -9.69
N ALA A 445 -21.44 0.36 -10.96
CA ALA A 445 -22.27 1.45 -11.47
C ALA A 445 -23.63 1.56 -10.74
N ARG A 446 -24.16 0.45 -10.19
CA ARG A 446 -25.40 0.45 -9.39
C ARG A 446 -25.27 1.26 -8.10
N ASN A 447 -24.04 1.40 -7.59
CA ASN A 447 -23.74 2.22 -6.43
C ASN A 447 -23.49 3.69 -6.79
N MET A 448 -23.65 4.10 -8.05
CA MET A 448 -23.35 5.44 -8.54
C MET A 448 -24.56 6.20 -9.09
N ILE A 449 -25.74 5.56 -9.10
CA ILE A 449 -26.96 6.05 -9.77
C ILE A 449 -27.50 7.30 -9.09
N SER A 450 -27.53 7.31 -7.75
CA SER A 450 -28.01 8.44 -6.96
C SER A 450 -26.99 8.88 -5.94
N ALA A 451 -27.08 10.15 -5.53
CA ALA A 451 -26.22 10.68 -4.48
C ALA A 451 -26.36 9.86 -3.18
N GLY A 452 -25.25 9.32 -2.68
CA GLY A 452 -25.19 8.56 -1.44
C GLY A 452 -25.43 7.04 -1.56
N ASP A 453 -25.67 6.50 -2.75
CA ASP A 453 -25.80 5.07 -2.99
C ASP A 453 -24.54 4.31 -2.57
N ARG A 454 -23.37 4.83 -2.96
CA ARG A 454 -22.08 4.23 -2.61
C ARG A 454 -21.86 4.20 -1.10
N TRP A 455 -22.28 5.26 -0.39
CA TRP A 455 -22.20 5.31 1.06
C TRP A 455 -23.08 4.25 1.71
N ARG A 456 -24.35 4.11 1.27
CA ARG A 456 -25.27 3.11 1.80
C ARG A 456 -24.74 1.68 1.61
N HIS A 457 -24.20 1.39 0.42
CA HIS A 457 -23.53 0.13 0.13
C HIS A 457 -22.37 -0.13 1.10
N LEU A 458 -21.40 0.81 1.19
CA LEU A 458 -20.23 0.66 2.06
C LEU A 458 -20.61 0.49 3.54
N VAL A 459 -21.60 1.22 4.05
CA VAL A 459 -22.07 1.06 5.43
C VAL A 459 -22.61 -0.33 5.67
N ARG A 460 -23.44 -0.86 4.76
CA ARG A 460 -24.03 -2.19 4.86
C ARG A 460 -22.94 -3.27 4.89
N GLU A 461 -22.06 -3.29 3.89
CA GLU A 461 -21.05 -4.34 3.76
C GLU A 461 -19.99 -4.29 4.88
N CYS A 462 -19.53 -3.09 5.26
CA CYS A 462 -18.58 -2.95 6.36
C CYS A 462 -19.20 -3.34 7.70
N CYS A 463 -20.41 -2.86 8.03
CA CYS A 463 -21.04 -3.14 9.31
C CYS A 463 -21.46 -4.61 9.45
N ALA A 464 -21.81 -5.29 8.36
CA ALA A 464 -22.19 -6.71 8.38
C ALA A 464 -21.05 -7.64 8.85
N SER A 465 -19.80 -7.21 8.70
CA SER A 465 -18.60 -8.03 8.94
C SER A 465 -17.63 -7.44 9.96
N ALA A 466 -17.90 -6.23 10.44
CA ALA A 466 -17.09 -5.56 11.46
C ALA A 466 -17.37 -6.12 12.86
N ALA A 467 -16.39 -5.97 13.76
CA ALA A 467 -16.55 -6.40 15.16
C ALA A 467 -17.66 -5.63 15.91
N ASN A 468 -17.94 -4.39 15.51
CA ASN A 468 -19.10 -3.62 15.97
C ASN A 468 -19.41 -2.51 14.97
N ARG A 469 -20.58 -1.88 15.15
CA ARG A 469 -21.08 -0.82 14.27
C ARG A 469 -20.16 0.39 14.16
N ARG A 470 -19.47 0.78 15.25
CA ARG A 470 -18.55 1.93 15.24
C ARG A 470 -17.34 1.65 14.34
N VAL A 471 -16.78 0.45 14.44
CA VAL A 471 -15.68 0.00 13.55
C VAL A 471 -16.18 -0.03 12.10
N GLY A 472 -17.33 -0.65 11.83
CA GLY A 472 -17.89 -0.72 10.48
C GLY A 472 -18.12 0.65 9.83
N LEU A 473 -18.61 1.62 10.59
CA LEU A 473 -18.75 3.00 10.12
C LEU A 473 -17.41 3.68 9.84
N ALA A 474 -16.39 3.46 10.69
CA ALA A 474 -15.06 4.01 10.47
C ALA A 474 -14.40 3.41 9.21
N GLU A 475 -14.56 2.10 8.98
CA GLU A 475 -14.13 1.41 7.77
C GLU A 475 -14.81 2.00 6.53
N ALA A 476 -16.15 2.08 6.54
CA ALA A 476 -16.94 2.64 5.44
C ALA A 476 -16.53 4.08 5.09
N ARG A 477 -16.24 4.93 6.09
CA ARG A 477 -15.79 6.31 5.87
C ARG A 477 -14.43 6.38 5.16
N SER A 478 -13.48 5.52 5.52
CA SER A 478 -12.19 5.46 4.84
C SER A 478 -12.36 4.98 3.40
N LEU A 479 -13.13 3.91 3.18
CA LEU A 479 -13.40 3.39 1.83
C LEU A 479 -14.14 4.39 0.95
N LEU A 480 -15.07 5.19 1.52
CA LEU A 480 -15.77 6.24 0.79
C LEU A 480 -14.77 7.28 0.24
N ARG A 481 -13.70 7.60 0.99
CA ARG A 481 -12.59 8.45 0.56
C ARG A 481 -11.57 7.74 -0.34
N CYS A 482 -11.84 6.49 -0.70
CA CYS A 482 -10.95 5.61 -1.46
C CYS A 482 -9.63 5.31 -0.73
N ASP A 483 -9.67 5.31 0.59
CA ASP A 483 -8.57 4.87 1.46
C ASP A 483 -8.84 3.47 1.98
N ILE A 484 -7.78 2.68 2.13
CA ILE A 484 -7.82 1.49 2.94
C ILE A 484 -7.87 1.90 4.42
N PRO A 485 -8.83 1.39 5.23
CA PRO A 485 -8.94 1.72 6.64
C PRO A 485 -7.64 1.46 7.42
N LYS A 486 -7.30 2.39 8.29
CA LYS A 486 -6.12 2.31 9.16
C LYS A 486 -6.52 2.62 10.60
N PHE A 487 -6.19 1.70 11.50
CA PHE A 487 -6.44 1.84 12.94
C PHE A 487 -5.12 1.88 13.69
N THR A 488 -5.10 2.57 14.82
CA THR A 488 -3.91 2.67 15.68
C THR A 488 -4.26 2.42 17.13
N ARG A 489 -3.35 1.74 17.85
CA ARG A 489 -3.38 1.60 19.31
C ARG A 489 -2.47 2.67 19.93
N ARG A 490 -2.98 3.39 20.94
CA ARG A 490 -2.29 4.54 21.56
C ARG A 490 -0.99 4.16 22.29
N ARG A 491 -0.04 5.09 22.25
CA ARG A 491 1.28 5.23 22.92
C ARG A 491 1.61 4.45 24.21
N SER A 492 0.67 4.03 25.06
CA SER A 492 1.00 3.42 26.36
C SER A 492 1.23 1.90 26.32
N ALA A 493 1.12 1.27 25.15
CA ALA A 493 1.34 -0.16 25.00
C ALA A 493 2.78 -0.44 24.54
N LEU A 494 3.42 -1.44 25.17
CA LEU A 494 4.62 -2.06 24.63
C LEU A 494 4.34 -2.60 23.23
N PRO A 495 5.33 -2.60 22.32
CA PRO A 495 5.19 -3.20 21.01
C PRO A 495 4.76 -4.67 21.09
N ILE A 496 5.33 -5.42 22.02
CA ILE A 496 5.00 -6.81 22.34
C ILE A 496 5.13 -7.01 23.84
N SER A 497 4.21 -7.78 24.44
CA SER A 497 4.30 -8.08 25.88
C SER A 497 5.41 -9.10 26.15
N TRP A 498 6.01 -9.08 27.34
CA TRP A 498 6.99 -10.11 27.73
C TRP A 498 6.40 -11.53 27.62
N LYS A 499 5.13 -11.71 28.00
CA LYS A 499 4.42 -12.99 27.90
C LYS A 499 4.37 -13.51 26.46
N ASN A 500 4.01 -12.66 25.50
CA ASN A 500 3.90 -13.08 24.09
C ASN A 500 5.29 -13.23 23.46
N PHE A 501 6.24 -12.35 23.81
CA PHE A 501 7.64 -12.46 23.41
C PHE A 501 8.25 -13.80 23.83
N SER A 502 8.11 -14.17 25.11
CA SER A 502 8.66 -15.42 25.64
C SER A 502 7.95 -16.66 25.11
N ALA A 503 6.62 -16.61 24.93
CA ALA A 503 5.87 -17.69 24.28
C ALA A 503 6.32 -17.91 22.84
N ALA A 504 6.52 -16.84 22.06
CA ALA A 504 7.00 -16.93 20.69
C ALA A 504 8.42 -17.51 20.59
N ILE A 505 9.29 -17.24 21.58
CA ILE A 505 10.61 -17.86 21.70
C ILE A 505 10.48 -19.38 21.96
N ALA A 506 9.60 -19.79 22.88
CA ALA A 506 9.39 -21.20 23.20
C ALA A 506 8.91 -22.01 21.98
N GLU A 507 8.19 -21.38 21.05
CA GLU A 507 7.74 -21.99 19.80
C GLU A 507 8.82 -22.08 18.69
N LEU A 508 10.01 -21.50 18.86
CA LEU A 508 11.00 -21.44 17.77
C LEU A 508 11.41 -22.84 17.27
N LYS A 509 11.58 -23.82 18.16
CA LYS A 509 11.99 -25.19 17.78
C LYS A 509 10.92 -25.92 16.95
N SER A 510 9.62 -25.73 17.26
CA SER A 510 8.54 -26.29 16.43
C SER A 510 8.37 -25.49 15.15
N SER A 511 8.60 -24.18 15.21
CA SER A 511 8.51 -23.26 14.08
C SER A 511 9.60 -23.51 13.02
N SER A 512 10.81 -23.95 13.39
CA SER A 512 11.84 -24.34 12.42
C SER A 512 11.44 -25.57 11.58
N ARG A 513 10.76 -26.55 12.20
CA ARG A 513 10.19 -27.70 11.47
C ARG A 513 9.04 -27.27 10.55
N LEU A 514 8.19 -26.37 11.04
CA LEU A 514 7.11 -25.80 10.24
C LEU A 514 7.66 -25.03 9.03
N LEU A 515 8.69 -24.22 9.23
CA LEU A 515 9.40 -23.50 8.17
C LEU A 515 9.89 -24.44 7.07
N ARG A 516 10.61 -25.50 7.46
CA ARG A 516 11.13 -26.52 6.54
C ARG A 516 10.02 -27.13 5.67
N SER A 517 8.92 -27.55 6.30
CA SER A 517 7.80 -28.20 5.61
C SER A 517 7.00 -27.25 4.72
N ARG A 518 6.83 -25.98 5.11
CA ARG A 518 6.01 -25.02 4.36
C ARG A 518 6.71 -24.44 3.14
N VAL A 519 8.01 -24.18 3.21
CA VAL A 519 8.76 -23.57 2.09
C VAL A 519 8.82 -24.50 0.85
N VAL A 520 8.75 -25.81 1.05
CA VAL A 520 8.75 -26.79 -0.04
C VAL A 520 7.37 -27.08 -0.63
N LEU A 521 6.30 -26.49 -0.08
CA LEU A 521 4.94 -26.71 -0.59
C LEU A 521 4.86 -26.30 -2.07
N GLY A 522 4.50 -27.26 -2.92
CA GLY A 522 4.36 -27.06 -4.37
C GLY A 522 5.67 -26.86 -5.15
N ALA A 523 6.84 -27.09 -4.53
CA ALA A 523 8.10 -27.22 -5.26
C ALA A 523 8.06 -28.49 -6.14
N ARG A 524 8.51 -28.39 -7.40
CA ARG A 524 8.65 -29.59 -8.24
C ARG A 524 9.71 -30.51 -7.62
N PRO A 525 9.50 -31.84 -7.58
CA PRO A 525 10.58 -32.76 -7.22
C PRO A 525 11.77 -32.52 -8.14
N ARG A 526 12.98 -32.54 -7.59
CA ARG A 526 14.21 -32.49 -8.40
C ARG A 526 14.09 -33.58 -9.44
N ARG A 527 14.17 -33.24 -10.73
CA ARG A 527 14.56 -34.25 -11.72
C ARG A 527 15.97 -34.65 -11.32
N ALA A 528 16.10 -35.92 -10.93
CA ALA A 528 17.36 -36.53 -10.50
C ALA A 528 18.41 -36.42 -11.61
#